data_AF-A0A087DPK4-F1
#
_entry.id   AF-A0A087DPK4-F1
#
_cell.length_a   1.000
_cell.length_b   1.000
_cell.length_c   1.000
_cell.angle_alpha   90.00
_cell.angle_beta   90.00
_cell.angle_gamma   90.00
#
_symmetry.space_group_name_H-M   'P 1'
#
loop_
_entity.id
_entity.type
_entity.pdbx_description
1 polymer ?
#
loop_
_entity_poly.entity_id
_entity_poly.type
_entity_poly.pdbx_seq_one_letter_code
_entity_poly.pdbx_strand_id
1 'polypeptide(L)'
;MKEHDRRRGVGVVIAVIIVLAVVGLFAFARWWSDRPGDIAHARYTYSASDRFTRKQLDAAGKTIANAFTGFGGCTLDKVAYDETRTDRILDLEDKTKRESPSYSSSIYEAYKRYGRDRILMADVDFTCDGFEPSLSRGPQSMTWYLLLDDDGETWTEIDHGNG
;
A
#
# COMPACT_ATOMS: atom_id res chain seq x y z
N MET A 1 -21.23 59.27 -13.23
CA MET A 1 -20.62 58.19 -14.05
C MET A 1 -19.37 57.56 -13.44
N LYS A 2 -18.42 58.32 -12.85
CA LYS A 2 -17.16 57.77 -12.32
C LYS A 2 -17.28 56.79 -11.14
N GLU A 3 -18.31 56.92 -10.30
CA GLU A 3 -18.42 56.09 -9.08
C GLU A 3 -18.91 54.66 -9.35
N HIS A 4 -19.74 54.47 -10.38
CA HIS A 4 -20.27 53.16 -10.78
C HIS A 4 -19.19 52.28 -11.43
N ASP A 5 -18.29 52.87 -12.24
CA ASP A 5 -17.15 52.16 -12.83
C ASP A 5 -16.10 51.77 -11.78
N ARG A 6 -15.85 52.64 -10.79
CA ARG A 6 -14.92 52.31 -9.69
C ARG A 6 -15.43 51.15 -8.84
N ARG A 7 -16.74 51.10 -8.54
CA ARG A 7 -17.35 49.98 -7.81
C ARG A 7 -17.36 48.68 -8.61
N ARG A 8 -17.56 48.74 -9.94
CA ARG A 8 -17.44 47.57 -10.83
C ARG A 8 -16.02 47.04 -10.91
N GLY A 9 -15.02 47.92 -11.04
CA GLY A 9 -13.60 47.52 -11.05
C GLY A 9 -13.18 46.84 -9.75
N VAL A 10 -13.59 47.38 -8.59
CA VAL A 10 -13.34 46.75 -7.28
C VAL A 10 -14.04 45.39 -7.15
N GLY A 11 -15.29 45.29 -7.61
CA GLY A 11 -16.04 44.02 -7.59
C GLY A 11 -15.40 42.94 -8.47
N VAL A 12 -14.89 43.29 -9.65
CA VAL A 12 -14.18 42.37 -10.53
C VAL A 12 -12.85 41.91 -9.90
N VAL A 13 -12.09 42.82 -9.30
CA VAL A 13 -10.83 42.47 -8.62
C VAL A 13 -11.08 41.51 -7.45
N ILE A 14 -12.10 41.77 -6.63
CA ILE A 14 -12.48 40.86 -5.53
C ILE A 14 -12.90 39.49 -6.08
N ALA A 15 -13.70 39.45 -7.15
CA ALA A 15 -14.12 38.19 -7.77
C ALA A 15 -12.92 37.39 -8.29
N VAL A 16 -11.95 38.04 -8.94
CA VAL A 16 -10.70 37.40 -9.41
C VAL A 16 -9.89 36.84 -8.24
N ILE A 17 -9.75 37.60 -7.14
CA ILE A 17 -9.02 37.13 -5.94
C ILE A 17 -9.69 35.89 -5.34
N ILE A 18 -11.03 35.88 -5.23
CA ILE A 18 -11.77 34.73 -4.72
C ILE A 18 -11.56 33.52 -5.63
N VAL A 19 -11.65 33.68 -6.95
CA VAL A 19 -11.42 32.58 -7.89
C VAL A 19 -10.00 32.03 -7.77
N LEU A 20 -8.99 32.89 -7.68
CA LEU A 20 -7.60 32.45 -7.49
C LEU A 20 -7.39 31.75 -6.14
N ALA A 21 -8.02 32.22 -5.06
CA ALA A 21 -7.96 31.57 -3.76
C ALA A 21 -8.61 30.18 -3.79
N VAL A 22 -9.77 30.05 -4.43
CA VAL A 22 -10.47 28.76 -4.60
C VAL A 22 -9.62 27.80 -5.45
N VAL A 23 -9.11 28.25 -6.59
CA VAL A 23 -8.23 27.43 -7.45
C VAL A 23 -6.96 27.02 -6.70
N GLY A 24 -6.34 27.93 -5.96
CA GLY A 24 -5.17 27.64 -5.13
C GLY A 24 -5.47 26.60 -4.05
N LEU A 25 -6.64 26.68 -3.42
CA LEU A 25 -7.06 25.72 -2.41
C LEU A 25 -7.33 24.32 -3.00
N PHE A 26 -7.97 24.25 -4.18
CA PHE A 26 -8.15 22.98 -4.89
C PHE A 26 -6.82 22.39 -5.37
N ALA A 27 -5.91 23.21 -5.90
CA ALA A 27 -4.58 22.76 -6.31
C ALA A 27 -3.76 22.26 -5.12
N PHE A 28 -3.82 22.95 -3.98
CA PHE A 28 -3.17 22.53 -2.74
C PHE A 28 -3.78 21.23 -2.20
N ALA A 29 -5.11 21.13 -2.15
CA ALA A 29 -5.79 19.91 -1.73
C ALA A 29 -5.39 18.73 -2.62
N ARG A 30 -5.41 18.91 -3.95
CA ARG A 30 -4.99 17.88 -4.91
C ARG A 30 -3.51 17.49 -4.77
N TRP A 31 -2.62 18.46 -4.62
CA TRP A 31 -1.20 18.17 -4.39
C TRP A 31 -0.97 17.45 -3.04
N TRP A 32 -1.72 17.81 -2.00
CA TRP A 32 -1.68 17.12 -0.72
C TRP A 32 -2.23 15.70 -0.83
N SER A 33 -3.24 15.50 -1.68
CA SER A 33 -3.84 14.21 -1.99
C SER A 33 -2.93 13.26 -2.76
N ASP A 34 -2.14 13.81 -3.69
CA ASP A 34 -1.27 13.02 -4.56
C ASP A 34 0.09 12.72 -3.92
N ARG A 35 0.24 12.90 -2.59
CA ARG A 35 1.49 12.57 -1.89
C ARG A 35 1.65 11.06 -1.81
N PRO A 36 2.78 10.50 -2.26
CA PRO A 36 3.02 9.07 -2.13
C PRO A 36 3.13 8.68 -0.66
N GLY A 37 2.87 7.41 -0.36
CA GLY A 37 3.16 6.82 0.95
C GLY A 37 4.62 7.03 1.35
N ASP A 38 4.86 7.42 2.60
CA ASP A 38 6.20 7.63 3.14
C ASP A 38 6.84 6.28 3.52
N ILE A 39 7.97 5.96 2.88
CA ILE A 39 8.74 4.73 3.13
C ILE A 39 10.12 5.00 3.71
N ALA A 40 10.46 6.26 3.99
CA ALA A 40 11.83 6.66 4.34
C ALA A 40 12.34 6.03 5.65
N HIS A 41 11.42 5.70 6.56
CA HIS A 41 11.74 5.16 7.89
C HIS A 41 11.26 3.71 8.08
N ALA A 42 10.93 3.03 6.98
CA ALA A 42 10.44 1.65 7.02
C ALA A 42 11.49 0.71 7.64
N ARG A 43 11.06 -0.09 8.61
CA ARG A 43 11.91 -1.10 9.27
C ARG A 43 11.64 -2.48 8.69
N TYR A 44 12.71 -3.21 8.34
CA TYR A 44 12.61 -4.54 7.76
C TYR A 44 13.10 -5.59 8.76
N THR A 45 12.20 -6.48 9.18
CA THR A 45 12.52 -7.55 10.15
C THR A 45 12.17 -8.91 9.59
N TYR A 46 13.17 -9.74 9.33
CA TYR A 46 12.95 -11.07 8.75
C TYR A 46 13.45 -12.14 9.70
N SER A 47 12.66 -13.20 9.88
CA SER A 47 13.11 -14.41 10.56
C SER A 47 14.29 -15.04 9.82
N ALA A 48 14.98 -15.97 10.49
CA ALA A 48 15.79 -16.94 9.76
C ALA A 48 14.86 -17.67 8.76
N SER A 49 15.37 -17.92 7.57
CA SER A 49 14.63 -18.55 6.49
C SER A 49 15.54 -19.54 5.78
N ASP A 50 15.03 -20.76 5.61
CA ASP A 50 15.68 -21.79 4.80
C ASP A 50 15.18 -21.73 3.34
N ARG A 51 14.04 -21.06 3.12
CA ARG A 51 13.40 -20.88 1.82
C ARG A 51 13.97 -19.72 1.02
N PHE A 52 14.23 -18.59 1.67
CA PHE A 52 14.65 -17.37 0.99
C PHE A 52 15.98 -16.87 1.53
N THR A 53 16.87 -16.53 0.60
CA THR A 53 18.11 -15.83 0.93
C THR A 53 17.82 -14.43 1.45
N ARG A 54 18.78 -13.85 2.19
CA ARG A 54 18.65 -12.46 2.65
C ARG A 54 18.43 -11.47 1.51
N LYS A 55 19.11 -11.68 0.36
CA LYS A 55 18.95 -10.85 -0.85
C LYS A 55 17.51 -10.88 -1.37
N GLN A 56 16.90 -12.06 -1.41
CA GLN A 56 15.51 -12.23 -1.83
C GLN A 56 14.54 -11.56 -0.85
N LEU A 57 14.76 -11.70 0.46
CA LEU A 57 13.93 -11.02 1.47
C LEU A 57 14.03 -9.50 1.38
N ASP A 58 15.24 -8.96 1.21
CA ASP A 58 15.45 -7.52 1.02
C ASP A 58 14.79 -7.03 -0.29
N ALA A 59 14.80 -7.85 -1.36
CA ALA A 59 14.10 -7.54 -2.62
C ALA A 59 12.58 -7.57 -2.46
N ALA A 60 12.03 -8.51 -1.68
CA ALA A 60 10.61 -8.53 -1.34
C ALA A 60 10.21 -7.27 -0.55
N GLY A 61 11.02 -6.89 0.44
CA GLY A 61 10.81 -5.65 1.20
C GLY A 61 10.76 -4.40 0.33
N LYS A 62 11.67 -4.29 -0.65
CA LYS A 62 11.65 -3.19 -1.63
C LYS A 62 10.42 -3.22 -2.52
N THR A 63 9.97 -4.41 -2.92
CA THR A 63 8.76 -4.57 -3.74
C THR A 63 7.53 -4.08 -2.97
N ILE A 64 7.38 -4.49 -1.71
CA ILE A 64 6.33 -4.01 -0.81
C ILE A 64 6.41 -2.50 -0.64
N ALA A 65 7.59 -1.95 -0.34
CA ALA A 65 7.75 -0.51 -0.14
C ALA A 65 7.40 0.30 -1.40
N ASN A 66 7.78 -0.20 -2.58
CA ASN A 66 7.42 0.44 -3.84
C ASN A 66 5.91 0.41 -4.09
N ALA A 67 5.26 -0.74 -3.87
CA ALA A 67 3.80 -0.85 -3.94
C ALA A 67 3.12 0.07 -2.92
N PHE A 68 3.68 0.17 -1.71
CA PHE A 68 3.17 1.00 -0.63
C PHE A 68 3.12 2.50 -0.97
N THR A 69 3.93 2.98 -1.91
CA THR A 69 3.88 4.39 -2.35
C THR A 69 2.51 4.81 -2.88
N GLY A 70 1.65 3.85 -3.27
CA GLY A 70 0.26 4.10 -3.64
C GLY A 70 -0.67 4.49 -2.47
N PHE A 71 -0.27 4.25 -1.21
CA PHE A 71 -1.07 4.57 -0.02
C PHE A 71 -0.78 5.99 0.46
N GLY A 72 -1.34 6.97 -0.24
CA GLY A 72 -1.11 8.38 0.03
C GLY A 72 -1.56 8.81 1.42
N GLY A 73 -0.74 9.63 2.10
CA GLY A 73 -1.01 10.04 3.48
C GLY A 73 -0.76 8.95 4.54
N CYS A 74 -0.18 7.81 4.15
CA CYS A 74 0.27 6.78 5.07
C CYS A 74 1.81 6.72 5.16
N THR A 75 2.31 6.25 6.29
CA THR A 75 3.73 6.04 6.57
C THR A 75 3.97 4.57 6.86
N LEU A 76 4.87 3.93 6.11
CA LEU A 76 5.28 2.55 6.30
C LEU A 76 6.18 2.44 7.52
N ASP A 77 5.71 1.77 8.57
CA ASP A 77 6.42 1.66 9.84
C ASP A 77 7.32 0.41 9.88
N LYS A 78 6.82 -0.71 9.36
CA LYS A 78 7.50 -2.00 9.42
C LYS A 78 7.02 -2.98 8.35
N VAL A 79 7.95 -3.75 7.82
CA VAL A 79 7.70 -4.97 7.03
C VAL A 79 8.34 -6.14 7.75
N ALA A 80 7.54 -7.13 8.11
CA ALA A 80 7.97 -8.31 8.85
C ALA A 80 7.70 -9.60 8.07
N TYR A 81 8.67 -10.51 8.05
CA TYR A 81 8.50 -11.85 7.48
C TYR A 81 8.83 -12.91 8.53
N ASP A 82 7.93 -13.90 8.64
CA ASP A 82 8.10 -15.12 9.42
C ASP A 82 7.71 -16.32 8.54
N GLU A 83 8.69 -17.16 8.25
CA GLU A 83 8.50 -18.36 7.41
C GLU A 83 7.48 -19.32 8.03
N THR A 84 7.52 -19.52 9.35
CA THR A 84 6.62 -20.44 10.05
C THR A 84 5.17 -19.97 10.04
N ARG A 85 4.98 -18.63 10.04
CA ARG A 85 3.66 -18.03 9.85
C ARG A 85 3.13 -18.28 8.45
N THR A 86 3.98 -18.09 7.43
CA THR A 86 3.62 -18.36 6.04
C THR A 86 3.14 -19.80 5.86
N ASP A 87 3.87 -20.77 6.39
CA ASP A 87 3.47 -22.18 6.30
C ASP A 87 2.13 -22.48 6.96
N ARG A 88 1.90 -21.91 8.15
CA ARG A 88 0.63 -22.07 8.86
C ARG A 88 -0.54 -21.51 8.06
N ILE A 89 -0.37 -20.36 7.39
CA ILE A 89 -1.42 -19.76 6.57
C ILE A 89 -1.68 -20.63 5.34
N LEU A 90 -0.64 -21.10 4.65
CA LEU A 90 -0.80 -21.98 3.49
C LEU A 90 -1.49 -23.31 3.86
N ASP A 91 -1.22 -23.85 5.06
CA ASP A 91 -1.94 -25.02 5.57
C ASP A 91 -3.42 -24.73 5.88
N LEU A 92 -3.70 -23.51 6.35
CA LEU A 92 -5.07 -23.03 6.54
C LEU A 92 -5.80 -22.88 5.20
N GLU A 93 -5.16 -22.32 4.17
CA GLU A 93 -5.70 -22.22 2.81
C GLU A 93 -6.10 -23.62 2.28
N ASP A 94 -5.20 -24.60 2.44
CA ASP A 94 -5.43 -25.99 2.08
C ASP A 94 -6.63 -26.59 2.85
N LYS A 95 -6.74 -26.29 4.14
CA LYS A 95 -7.86 -26.74 4.98
C LYS A 95 -9.18 -26.11 4.54
N THR A 96 -9.22 -24.79 4.37
CA THR A 96 -10.40 -24.03 3.97
C THR A 96 -10.91 -24.50 2.62
N LYS A 97 -10.02 -24.73 1.65
CA LYS A 97 -10.42 -25.24 0.33
C LYS A 97 -11.02 -26.65 0.41
N ARG A 98 -10.51 -27.53 1.28
CA ARG A 98 -11.10 -28.87 1.51
C ARG A 98 -12.49 -28.78 2.14
N GLU A 99 -12.68 -27.88 3.11
CA GLU A 99 -13.94 -27.71 3.83
C GLU A 99 -14.98 -26.94 3.02
N SER A 100 -14.54 -26.06 2.12
CA SER A 100 -15.38 -25.23 1.25
C SER A 100 -14.83 -25.24 -0.17
N PRO A 101 -15.19 -26.22 -1.03
CA PRO A 101 -14.67 -26.32 -2.39
C PRO A 101 -14.92 -25.09 -3.27
N SER A 102 -15.98 -24.31 -2.96
CA SER A 102 -16.32 -23.04 -3.62
C SER A 102 -15.44 -21.86 -3.20
N TYR A 103 -14.61 -22.00 -2.16
CA TYR A 103 -13.66 -20.98 -1.72
C TYR A 103 -12.66 -20.67 -2.85
N SER A 104 -12.46 -19.39 -3.14
CA SER A 104 -11.50 -18.91 -4.14
C SER A 104 -10.49 -18.01 -3.46
N SER A 105 -9.20 -18.26 -3.69
CA SER A 105 -8.09 -17.52 -3.09
C SER A 105 -6.97 -17.40 -4.12
N SER A 106 -6.55 -16.17 -4.38
CA SER A 106 -5.44 -15.82 -5.28
C SER A 106 -4.16 -16.53 -4.82
N ILE A 107 -3.94 -16.57 -3.51
CA ILE A 107 -2.82 -17.24 -2.85
C ILE A 107 -2.90 -18.75 -3.05
N TYR A 108 -4.07 -19.35 -2.83
CA TYR A 108 -4.28 -20.78 -3.05
C TYR A 108 -3.91 -21.17 -4.47
N GLU A 109 -4.46 -20.48 -5.46
CA GLU A 109 -4.17 -20.77 -6.87
C GLU A 109 -2.69 -20.53 -7.21
N ALA A 110 -2.06 -19.50 -6.63
CA ALA A 110 -0.65 -19.21 -6.85
C ALA A 110 0.27 -20.33 -6.34
N TYR A 111 0.14 -20.76 -5.08
CA TYR A 111 1.05 -21.79 -4.54
C TYR A 111 0.78 -23.18 -5.11
N LYS A 112 -0.47 -23.46 -5.53
CA LYS A 112 -0.78 -24.71 -6.24
C LYS A 112 -0.17 -24.74 -7.63
N ARG A 113 -0.04 -23.59 -8.29
CA ARG A 113 0.58 -23.48 -9.62
C ARG A 113 2.11 -23.42 -9.56
N TYR A 114 2.66 -22.59 -8.68
CA TYR A 114 4.10 -22.26 -8.71
C TYR A 114 4.91 -22.95 -7.61
N GLY A 115 4.26 -23.47 -6.58
CA GLY A 115 4.92 -24.06 -5.42
C GLY A 115 4.84 -23.16 -4.19
N ARG A 116 4.85 -23.79 -3.00
CA ARG A 116 4.80 -23.10 -1.70
C ARG A 116 6.10 -22.39 -1.35
N ASP A 117 7.20 -22.91 -1.86
CA ASP A 117 8.57 -22.40 -1.72
C ASP A 117 8.78 -21.04 -2.40
N ARG A 118 7.85 -20.61 -3.26
CA ARG A 118 7.89 -19.31 -3.94
C ARG A 118 6.98 -18.26 -3.32
N ILE A 119 6.24 -18.60 -2.27
CA ILE A 119 5.31 -17.69 -1.62
C ILE A 119 5.92 -17.06 -0.38
N LEU A 120 5.82 -15.74 -0.31
CA LEU A 120 6.19 -14.94 0.86
C LEU A 120 4.96 -14.19 1.37
N MET A 121 4.72 -14.25 2.67
CA MET A 121 3.69 -13.47 3.35
C MET A 121 4.35 -12.52 4.34
N ALA A 122 4.19 -11.22 4.13
CA ALA A 122 4.75 -10.20 5.00
C ALA A 122 3.65 -9.48 5.78
N ASP A 123 3.88 -9.26 7.08
CA ASP A 123 3.09 -8.33 7.87
C ASP A 123 3.62 -6.91 7.65
N VAL A 124 2.73 -6.02 7.25
CA VAL A 124 3.04 -4.64 6.89
C VAL A 124 2.28 -3.73 7.83
N ASP A 125 3.02 -3.14 8.76
CA ASP A 125 2.50 -2.17 9.71
C ASP A 125 2.73 -0.76 9.18
N PHE A 126 1.71 0.08 9.26
CA PHE A 126 1.77 1.46 8.79
C PHE A 126 0.78 2.34 9.56
N THR A 127 0.98 3.65 9.46
CA THR A 127 0.13 4.65 10.10
C THR A 127 -0.41 5.62 9.06
N CYS A 128 -1.72 5.82 9.01
CA CYS A 128 -2.36 6.77 8.10
C CYS A 128 -2.87 8.03 8.82
N ASP A 129 -2.78 9.18 8.15
CA ASP A 129 -3.32 10.45 8.67
C ASP A 129 -4.84 10.61 8.48
N GLY A 130 -5.47 9.67 7.76
CA GLY A 130 -6.89 9.66 7.41
C GLY A 130 -7.19 10.21 6.01
N PHE A 131 -6.15 10.48 5.21
CA PHE A 131 -6.30 10.94 3.83
C PHE A 131 -6.68 9.82 2.87
N GLU A 132 -6.09 8.63 3.00
CA GLU A 132 -6.42 7.46 2.19
C GLU A 132 -7.88 7.01 2.45
N PRO A 133 -8.81 7.17 1.48
CA PRO A 133 -10.25 6.98 1.72
C PRO A 133 -10.63 5.55 2.09
N SER A 134 -9.82 4.58 1.67
CA SER A 134 -10.03 3.17 1.96
C SER A 134 -9.54 2.75 3.35
N LEU A 135 -8.81 3.62 4.05
CA LEU A 135 -8.13 3.29 5.31
C LEU A 135 -8.53 4.23 6.45
N SER A 136 -8.56 3.65 7.65
CA SER A 136 -8.82 4.41 8.86
C SER A 136 -7.58 5.18 9.30
N ARG A 137 -7.81 6.37 9.89
CA ARG A 137 -6.76 7.14 10.54
C ARG A 137 -6.14 6.35 11.70
N GLY A 138 -4.82 6.42 11.82
CA GLY A 138 -4.04 5.79 12.88
C GLY A 138 -3.29 4.53 12.43
N PRO A 139 -2.77 3.74 13.38
CA PRO A 139 -2.02 2.53 13.09
C PRO A 139 -2.89 1.44 12.48
N GLN A 140 -2.35 0.76 11.48
CA GLN A 140 -2.96 -0.33 10.74
C GLN A 140 -1.92 -1.43 10.51
N SER A 141 -2.40 -2.63 10.17
CA SER A 141 -1.57 -3.75 9.76
C SER A 141 -2.31 -4.54 8.69
N MET A 142 -1.63 -4.92 7.62
CA MET A 142 -2.18 -5.89 6.66
C MET A 142 -1.11 -6.88 6.20
N THR A 143 -1.55 -7.97 5.57
CA THR A 143 -0.66 -8.98 5.02
C THR A 143 -0.47 -8.76 3.51
N TRP A 144 0.79 -8.73 3.08
CA TRP A 144 1.18 -8.70 1.68
C TRP A 144 1.59 -10.09 1.23
N TYR A 145 1.09 -10.52 0.08
CA TYR A 145 1.36 -11.82 -0.51
C TYR A 145 2.19 -11.63 -1.77
N LEU A 146 3.40 -12.18 -1.79
CA LEU A 146 4.30 -12.08 -2.94
C LEU A 146 4.65 -13.46 -3.50
N LEU A 147 4.84 -13.49 -4.82
CA LEU A 147 5.37 -14.61 -5.58
C LEU A 147 6.79 -14.28 -6.02
N LEU A 148 7.74 -15.17 -5.73
CA LEU A 148 9.08 -15.11 -6.29
C LEU A 148 9.00 -15.48 -7.77
N ASP A 149 9.50 -14.65 -8.67
CA ASP A 149 9.48 -14.90 -10.11
C ASP A 149 10.49 -15.99 -10.52
N ASP A 150 10.39 -16.47 -11.77
CA ASP A 150 11.20 -17.58 -12.27
C ASP A 150 12.71 -17.26 -12.33
N ASP A 151 13.07 -15.97 -12.30
CA ASP A 151 14.45 -15.52 -12.24
C ASP A 151 15.10 -15.72 -10.85
N GLY A 152 14.29 -16.03 -9.83
CA GLY A 152 14.72 -16.22 -8.46
C GLY A 152 15.18 -14.94 -7.76
N GLU A 153 14.96 -13.76 -8.35
CA GLU A 153 15.43 -12.48 -7.85
C GLU A 153 14.31 -11.44 -7.67
N THR A 154 13.31 -11.43 -8.57
CA THR A 154 12.21 -10.46 -8.52
C THR A 154 10.96 -11.04 -7.87
N TRP A 155 10.12 -10.13 -7.38
CA TRP A 155 8.89 -10.46 -6.70
C TRP A 155 7.73 -9.77 -7.38
N THR A 156 6.64 -10.52 -7.53
CA THR A 156 5.36 -10.00 -7.98
C THR A 156 4.38 -10.02 -6.82
N GLU A 157 3.71 -8.90 -6.57
CA GLU A 157 2.59 -8.85 -5.62
C GLU A 157 1.42 -9.66 -6.18
N ILE A 158 0.94 -10.63 -5.41
CA ILE A 158 -0.25 -11.43 -5.72
C ILE A 158 -1.48 -10.68 -5.23
N ASP A 159 -1.43 -10.22 -3.98
CA ASP A 159 -2.54 -9.61 -3.26
C ASP A 159 -2.02 -8.89 -2.00
N HIS A 160 -2.86 -8.04 -1.41
CA HIS A 160 -2.67 -7.52 -0.06
C HIS A 160 -4.02 -7.26 0.61
N GLY A 161 -4.07 -7.46 1.92
CA GLY A 161 -5.31 -7.19 2.65
C GLY A 161 -5.26 -7.60 4.11
N ASN A 162 -6.35 -7.30 4.80
CA ASN A 162 -6.56 -7.75 6.17
C ASN A 162 -6.77 -9.27 6.11
N GLY A 163 -5.82 -10.02 6.68
CA GLY A 163 -5.91 -11.48 6.80
C GLY A 163 -7.09 -11.94 7.64
#